data_AF-A0A0G1E6L1-F1
#
_entry.id   AF-A0A0G1E6L1-F1
#
_cell.length_a   1.000
_cell.length_b   1.000
_cell.length_c   1.000
_cell.angle_alpha   90.00
_cell.angle_beta   90.00
_cell.angle_gamma   90.00
#
_symmetry.space_group_name_H-M   'P 1'
#
loop_
_entity.id
_entity.type
_entity.pdbx_description
1 polymer ?
#
loop_
_entity_poly.entity_id
_entity_poly.type
_entity_poly.pdbx_seq_one_letter_code
_entity_poly.pdbx_strand_id
1 'polypeptide(L)'
;MPRLQKTHNGLHPHHVYQLEVIFLFFVGFCLFFAYFLIMDYYRLDMAVAQWYFVAPWTAIYTLWCLRLRTNIPSEERISPLKRPILHWVLFGLVLLAYQLEPVNLARFYSFDITFFIFTIFLADSYWDFI
;
A
#
# COMPACT_ATOMS: atom_id res chain seq x y z
N MET A 1 -22.77 -38.89 -13.87
CA MET A 1 -21.34 -38.68 -13.54
C MET A 1 -21.24 -37.57 -12.51
N PRO A 2 -20.69 -37.82 -11.31
CA PRO A 2 -20.53 -36.77 -10.31
C PRO A 2 -19.45 -35.78 -10.76
N ARG A 3 -19.72 -34.48 -10.62
CA ARG A 3 -18.77 -33.40 -10.88
C ARG A 3 -17.61 -33.53 -9.90
N LEU A 4 -16.42 -33.79 -10.40
CA LEU A 4 -15.17 -33.65 -9.65
C LEU A 4 -15.06 -32.21 -9.14
N GLN A 5 -15.27 -32.01 -7.84
CA GLN A 5 -14.87 -30.80 -7.14
C GLN A 5 -13.35 -30.67 -7.29
N LYS A 6 -12.90 -29.67 -8.05
CA LYS A 6 -11.49 -29.26 -8.05
C LYS A 6 -11.17 -28.79 -6.63
N THR A 7 -10.25 -29.50 -6.00
CA THR A 7 -9.62 -29.13 -4.73
C THR A 7 -9.01 -27.73 -4.86
N HIS A 8 -9.50 -26.78 -4.06
CA HIS A 8 -8.91 -25.46 -3.87
C HIS A 8 -7.54 -25.60 -3.20
N ASN A 9 -6.47 -25.78 -3.98
CA ASN A 9 -5.10 -25.88 -3.46
C ASN A 9 -4.26 -24.61 -3.71
N GLY A 10 -4.89 -23.45 -3.88
CA GLY A 10 -4.18 -22.16 -3.96
C GLY A 10 -5.11 -21.00 -3.64
N LEU A 11 -4.59 -19.97 -2.97
CA LEU A 11 -5.28 -18.69 -2.87
C LEU A 11 -5.51 -18.15 -4.29
N HIS A 12 -6.68 -17.56 -4.52
CA HIS A 12 -6.97 -16.90 -5.78
C HIS A 12 -5.95 -15.77 -6.02
N PRO A 13 -5.46 -15.54 -7.26
CA PRO A 13 -4.45 -14.53 -7.56
C PRO A 13 -4.75 -13.13 -6.98
N HIS A 14 -6.03 -12.76 -6.89
CA HIS A 14 -6.44 -11.48 -6.29
C HIS A 14 -6.22 -11.41 -4.78
N HIS A 15 -6.49 -12.50 -4.04
CA HIS A 15 -6.22 -12.56 -2.60
C HIS A 15 -4.72 -12.55 -2.30
N VAL A 16 -3.92 -13.16 -3.17
CA VAL A 16 -2.45 -13.07 -3.10
C VAL A 16 -2.01 -11.62 -3.28
N TYR A 17 -2.54 -10.92 -4.29
CA TYR A 17 -2.25 -9.51 -4.52
C TYR A 17 -2.64 -8.63 -3.33
N GLN A 18 -3.86 -8.77 -2.79
CA GLN A 18 -4.32 -8.02 -1.63
C GLN A 18 -3.44 -8.27 -0.39
N LEU A 19 -3.11 -9.54 -0.11
CA LEU A 19 -2.26 -9.90 1.01
C LEU A 19 -0.85 -9.32 0.84
N GLU A 20 -0.28 -9.41 -0.36
CA GLU A 20 1.05 -8.88 -0.65
C GLU A 20 1.11 -7.35 -0.56
N VAL A 21 0.11 -6.63 -1.08
CA VAL A 21 0.02 -5.16 -0.97
C VAL A 21 0.06 -4.70 0.49
N ILE A 22 -0.69 -5.38 1.37
CA ILE A 22 -0.72 -5.09 2.81
C ILE A 22 0.59 -5.53 3.49
N PHE A 23 1.05 -6.73 3.18
CA PHE A 23 2.24 -7.31 3.80
C PHE A 23 3.50 -6.51 3.48
N LEU A 24 3.72 -6.15 2.22
CA LEU A 24 4.84 -5.31 1.80
C LEU A 24 4.78 -3.94 2.47
N PHE A 25 3.60 -3.32 2.54
CA PHE A 25 3.48 -2.04 3.25
C PHE A 25 3.87 -2.16 4.72
N PHE A 26 3.41 -3.21 5.40
CA PHE A 26 3.76 -3.47 6.81
C PHE A 26 5.26 -3.74 7.00
N VAL A 27 5.87 -4.54 6.13
CA VAL A 27 7.33 -4.77 6.14
C VAL A 27 8.09 -3.46 5.96
N GLY A 28 7.66 -2.62 5.01
CA GLY A 28 8.22 -1.30 4.79
C GLY A 28 8.12 -0.39 6.00
N PHE A 29 6.98 -0.42 6.69
CA PHE A 29 6.78 0.31 7.94
C PHE A 29 7.74 -0.16 9.04
N CYS A 30 7.89 -1.47 9.23
CA CYS A 30 8.84 -2.02 10.21
C CYS A 30 10.30 -1.66 9.88
N LEU A 31 10.68 -1.75 8.61
CA LEU A 31 12.02 -1.37 8.16
C LEU A 31 12.27 0.14 8.30
N PHE A 32 11.28 0.97 8.00
CA PHE A 32 11.37 2.41 8.23
C PHE A 32 11.51 2.73 9.72
N PHE A 33 10.77 2.02 10.59
CA PHE A 33 10.89 2.19 12.03
C PHE A 33 12.29 1.82 12.53
N ALA A 34 12.86 0.71 12.04
CA ALA A 34 14.24 0.36 12.34
C ALA A 34 15.23 1.42 11.83
N TYR A 35 15.07 1.88 10.58
CA TYR A 35 15.84 3.00 10.02
C TYR A 35 15.73 4.26 10.89
N PHE A 36 14.54 4.53 11.41
CA PHE A 36 14.28 5.68 12.27
C PHE A 36 15.09 5.64 13.56
N LEU A 37 15.08 4.50 14.26
CA LEU A 37 15.88 4.32 15.47
C LEU A 37 17.38 4.47 15.21
N ILE A 38 17.87 4.03 14.04
CA ILE A 38 19.28 4.19 13.66
C ILE A 38 19.62 5.68 13.45
N MET A 39 18.80 6.41 12.69
CA MET A 39 19.05 7.84 12.44
C MET A 39 18.96 8.67 13.72
N ASP A 40 18.01 8.34 14.61
CA ASP A 40 17.87 8.98 15.92
C ASP A 40 19.10 8.72 16.82
N TYR A 41 19.62 7.48 16.83
CA TYR A 41 20.84 7.13 17.55
C TYR A 41 22.05 7.99 17.13
N TYR A 42 22.18 8.25 15.82
CA TYR A 42 23.25 9.11 15.27
C TYR A 42 22.90 10.61 15.28
N ARG A 43 21.73 10.99 15.82
CA ARG A 43 21.22 12.38 15.86
C ARG A 43 21.20 13.06 14.49
N LEU A 44 20.87 12.29 13.45
CA LEU A 44 20.75 12.81 12.10
C LEU A 44 19.39 13.51 11.91
N ASP A 45 19.38 14.55 11.08
CA ASP A 45 18.15 15.27 10.77
C ASP A 45 17.20 14.38 9.95
N MET A 46 16.11 13.98 10.59
CA MET A 46 15.12 13.12 9.98
C MET A 46 14.29 13.79 8.89
N ALA A 47 14.26 15.12 8.83
CA ALA A 47 13.59 15.83 7.75
C ALA A 47 14.25 15.53 6.39
N VAL A 48 15.58 15.33 6.38
CA VAL A 48 16.34 14.96 5.18
C VAL A 48 16.47 13.45 5.06
N ALA A 49 16.79 12.78 6.18
CA ALA A 49 17.12 11.36 6.17
C ALA A 49 15.95 10.47 5.71
N GLN A 50 14.70 10.83 6.03
CA GLN A 50 13.49 10.09 5.62
C GLN A 50 13.47 9.72 4.12
N TRP A 51 13.99 10.59 3.25
CA TRP A 51 13.95 10.40 1.80
C TRP A 51 14.88 9.31 1.28
N TYR A 52 16.02 9.07 1.96
CA TYR A 52 16.96 8.02 1.56
C TYR A 52 16.39 6.62 1.78
N PHE A 53 15.43 6.48 2.70
CA PHE A 53 14.68 5.24 2.84
C PHE A 53 13.44 5.25 1.96
N VAL A 54 12.60 6.29 2.08
CA VAL A 54 11.26 6.26 1.50
C VAL A 54 11.28 6.31 -0.01
N ALA A 55 12.11 7.12 -0.65
CA ALA A 55 12.13 7.20 -2.11
C ALA A 55 12.45 5.84 -2.77
N PRO A 56 13.55 5.13 -2.41
CA PRO A 56 13.82 3.83 -3.00
C PRO A 56 12.82 2.77 -2.57
N TRP A 57 12.38 2.76 -1.30
CA TRP A 57 11.39 1.80 -0.82
C TRP A 57 10.07 1.91 -1.58
N THR A 58 9.54 3.12 -1.68
CA THR A 58 8.28 3.40 -2.37
C THR A 58 8.36 3.12 -3.86
N ALA A 59 9.51 3.35 -4.50
CA ALA A 59 9.73 2.93 -5.88
C ALA A 59 9.68 1.40 -6.04
N ILE A 60 10.38 0.65 -5.18
CA ILE A 60 10.37 -0.83 -5.19
C ILE A 60 8.95 -1.35 -4.93
N TYR A 61 8.28 -0.81 -3.91
CA TYR A 61 6.91 -1.15 -3.56
C TYR A 61 5.95 -0.96 -4.74
N THR A 62 6.02 0.20 -5.39
CA THR A 62 5.17 0.55 -6.54
C THR A 62 5.42 -0.42 -7.71
N LEU A 63 6.69 -0.66 -8.06
CA LEU A 63 7.04 -1.59 -9.14
C LEU A 63 6.60 -3.02 -8.84
N TRP A 64 6.71 -3.45 -7.58
CA TRP A 64 6.25 -4.77 -7.17
C TRP A 64 4.73 -4.91 -7.27
N CYS A 65 3.97 -3.93 -6.77
CA CYS A 65 2.51 -3.94 -6.86
C CYS A 65 2.04 -3.95 -8.32
N LEU A 66 2.67 -3.16 -9.20
CA LEU A 66 2.38 -3.17 -10.63
C LEU A 66 2.68 -4.54 -11.26
N ARG A 67 3.79 -5.19 -10.89
CA ARG A 67 4.12 -6.54 -11.35
C ARG A 67 3.09 -7.56 -10.89
N LEU A 68 2.68 -7.53 -9.62
CA LEU A 68 1.65 -8.43 -9.11
C LEU A 68 0.32 -8.26 -9.85
N ARG A 69 -0.07 -7.00 -10.10
CA ARG A 69 -1.29 -6.69 -10.87
C ARG A 69 -1.28 -7.33 -12.25
N THR A 70 -0.12 -7.44 -12.91
CA THR A 70 -0.02 -8.11 -14.23
C THR A 70 -0.29 -9.62 -14.18
N ASN A 71 -0.13 -10.27 -13.03
CA ASN A 71 -0.38 -11.72 -12.89
C ASN A 71 -1.86 -12.06 -12.80
N ILE A 72 -2.75 -11.07 -12.64
CA ILE A 72 -4.18 -11.32 -12.46
C ILE A 72 -4.86 -11.36 -13.84
N PRO A 73 -5.55 -12.46 -14.21
CA PRO A 73 -6.21 -12.62 -15.50
C PRO A 73 -7.13 -11.44 -15.83
N SER A 74 -7.11 -10.97 -17.07
CA SER A 74 -7.98 -9.87 -17.52
C SER A 74 -9.47 -10.19 -17.42
N GLU A 75 -9.82 -11.47 -17.44
CA GLU A 75 -11.21 -11.97 -17.32
C GLU A 75 -11.76 -11.81 -15.89
N GLU A 76 -10.88 -11.76 -14.89
CA GLU A 76 -11.23 -11.57 -13.48
C GLU A 76 -11.29 -10.09 -13.08
N ARG A 77 -10.86 -9.18 -13.98
CA ARG A 77 -10.84 -7.74 -13.76
C ARG A 77 -12.24 -7.13 -13.90
N ILE A 78 -12.88 -6.77 -12.79
CA ILE A 78 -14.20 -6.10 -12.81
C ILE A 78 -14.06 -4.68 -13.35
N SER A 79 -15.02 -4.26 -14.19
CA SER A 79 -15.16 -2.87 -14.63
C SER A 79 -15.13 -1.88 -13.45
N PRO A 80 -14.33 -0.80 -13.54
CA PRO A 80 -14.10 0.18 -12.46
C PRO A 80 -15.34 0.98 -12.02
N LEU A 81 -16.48 0.78 -12.67
CA LEU A 81 -17.74 1.50 -12.39
C LEU A 81 -18.59 0.89 -11.26
N LYS A 82 -18.27 -0.30 -10.73
CA LYS A 82 -19.21 -1.03 -9.85
C LYS A 82 -19.18 -0.65 -8.36
N ARG A 83 -18.16 0.04 -7.85
CA ARG A 83 -18.11 0.44 -6.42
C ARG A 83 -17.60 1.88 -6.26
N PRO A 84 -18.28 2.73 -5.47
CA PRO A 84 -18.02 4.17 -5.46
C PRO A 84 -16.67 4.47 -4.80
N ILE A 85 -15.66 4.78 -5.61
CA ILE A 85 -14.28 5.11 -5.22
C ILE A 85 -14.20 6.30 -4.24
N LEU A 86 -15.19 7.17 -4.36
CA LEU A 86 -15.23 8.46 -3.69
C LEU A 86 -15.15 8.35 -2.17
N HIS A 87 -15.78 7.36 -1.52
CA HIS A 87 -15.79 7.29 -0.04
C HIS A 87 -14.42 6.93 0.57
N TRP A 88 -13.61 6.08 -0.08
CA TRP A 88 -12.28 5.73 0.40
C TRP A 88 -11.24 6.81 0.09
N VAL A 89 -11.35 7.47 -1.07
CA VAL A 89 -10.57 8.67 -1.38
C VAL A 89 -10.90 9.78 -0.39
N LEU A 90 -12.19 10.00 -0.10
CA LEU A 90 -12.61 10.95 0.94
C LEU A 90 -12.10 10.56 2.32
N PHE A 91 -12.09 9.27 2.67
CA PHE A 91 -11.52 8.80 3.94
C PHE A 91 -10.02 9.07 4.04
N GLY A 92 -9.24 8.81 2.97
CA GLY A 92 -7.83 9.16 2.89
C GLY A 92 -7.59 10.68 3.01
N LEU A 93 -8.42 11.49 2.35
CA LEU A 93 -8.39 12.96 2.48
C LEU A 93 -8.74 13.43 3.89
N VAL A 94 -9.69 12.78 4.57
CA VAL A 94 -10.04 13.07 5.97
C VAL A 94 -8.89 12.73 6.91
N LEU A 95 -8.19 11.62 6.70
CA LEU A 95 -6.99 11.29 7.49
C LEU A 95 -5.87 12.32 7.29
N LEU A 96 -5.64 12.77 6.05
CA LEU A 96 -4.67 13.84 5.76
C LEU A 96 -5.10 15.18 6.37
N ALA A 97 -6.39 15.51 6.32
CA ALA A 97 -6.98 16.69 6.94
C ALA A 97 -6.88 16.65 8.48
N TYR A 98 -7.00 15.47 9.07
CA TYR A 98 -6.79 15.27 10.51
C TYR A 98 -5.32 15.52 10.89
N GLN A 99 -4.37 15.11 10.06
CA GLN A 99 -2.93 15.42 10.24
C GLN A 99 -2.56 16.88 9.92
N LEU A 100 -3.47 17.69 9.39
CA LEU A 100 -3.29 19.13 9.20
C LEU A 100 -3.56 19.92 10.48
N GLU A 101 -4.02 19.30 11.57
CA GLU A 101 -4.04 19.95 12.88
C GLU A 101 -2.60 20.34 13.28
N PRO A 102 -2.37 21.59 13.74
CA PRO A 102 -1.04 22.10 14.01
C PRO A 102 -0.50 21.50 15.31
N VAL A 103 0.03 20.29 15.22
CA VAL A 103 0.96 19.77 16.22
C VAL A 103 2.35 20.20 15.75
N ASN A 104 3.08 20.88 16.63
CA ASN A 104 4.38 21.53 16.37
C ASN A 104 5.53 20.50 16.22
N LEU A 105 5.27 19.38 15.55
CA LEU A 105 6.19 18.29 15.27
C LEU A 105 6.64 18.40 13.80
N ALA A 106 7.92 18.16 13.55
CA ALA A 106 8.46 18.10 12.20
C ALA A 106 7.64 17.10 11.36
N ARG A 107 6.97 17.60 10.31
CA ARG A 107 6.08 16.80 9.48
C ARG A 107 6.88 15.95 8.50
N PHE A 108 6.68 14.65 8.56
CA PHE A 108 7.32 13.69 7.66
C PHE A 108 6.47 13.48 6.40
N TYR A 109 6.61 14.37 5.42
CA TYR A 109 5.91 14.27 4.14
C TYR A 109 6.11 12.93 3.41
N SER A 110 7.20 12.22 3.70
CA SER A 110 7.47 10.91 3.12
C SER A 110 6.43 9.85 3.51
N PHE A 111 5.87 9.94 4.72
CA PHE A 111 4.79 9.05 5.16
C PHE A 111 3.50 9.31 4.40
N ASP A 112 3.12 10.59 4.26
CA ASP A 112 1.90 11.00 3.56
C ASP A 112 1.88 10.44 2.13
N ILE A 113 3.02 10.55 1.41
CA ILE A 113 3.17 10.04 0.04
C ILE A 113 3.09 8.51 -0.01
N THR A 114 3.81 7.82 0.87
CA THR A 114 3.86 6.34 0.86
C THR A 114 2.49 5.76 1.23
N PHE A 115 1.80 6.39 2.19
CA PHE A 115 0.45 6.03 2.58
C PHE A 115 -0.58 6.28 1.47
N PHE A 116 -0.43 7.38 0.73
CA PHE A 116 -1.27 7.65 -0.44
C PHE A 116 -1.10 6.57 -1.52
N ILE A 117 0.14 6.20 -1.83
CA ILE A 117 0.44 5.13 -2.80
C ILE A 117 -0.10 3.78 -2.33
N PHE A 118 0.10 3.43 -1.06
CA PHE A 118 -0.49 2.23 -0.45
C PHE A 118 -2.02 2.22 -0.59
N THR A 119 -2.68 3.35 -0.30
CA THR A 119 -4.14 3.46 -0.37
C THR A 119 -4.65 3.22 -1.80
N ILE A 120 -3.94 3.73 -2.82
CA ILE A 120 -4.29 3.48 -4.22
C ILE A 120 -4.22 1.99 -4.54
N PHE A 121 -3.11 1.31 -4.22
CA PHE A 121 -2.95 -0.12 -4.50
C PHE A 121 -3.88 -0.99 -3.66
N LEU A 122 -4.17 -0.60 -2.42
CA LEU A 122 -5.15 -1.28 -1.58
C LEU A 122 -6.54 -1.18 -2.21
N ALA A 123 -6.97 0.01 -2.63
CA ALA A 123 -8.24 0.20 -3.31
C ALA A 123 -8.33 -0.62 -4.61
N ASP A 124 -7.28 -0.61 -5.44
CA ASP A 124 -7.14 -1.44 -6.64
C ASP A 124 -7.32 -2.94 -6.32
N SER A 125 -6.71 -3.42 -5.23
CA SER A 125 -6.81 -4.83 -4.78
C SER A 125 -8.20 -5.29 -4.36
N TYR A 126 -9.10 -4.38 -3.96
CA TYR A 126 -10.46 -4.72 -3.53
C TYR A 126 -11.53 -4.48 -4.60
N TRP A 127 -11.21 -3.73 -5.66
CA TRP A 127 -12.21 -3.30 -6.65
C TRP A 127 -12.13 -4.06 -7.97
N ASP A 128 -10.94 -4.47 -8.39
CA ASP A 128 -10.76 -5.12 -9.68
C ASP A 128 -11.16 -6.62 -9.65
N PHE A 129 -11.64 -7.24 -8.55
CA PHE A 129 -11.80 -8.71 -8.50
C PHE A 129 -13.17 -9.21 -7.97
N ILE A 130 -13.68 -10.29 -8.57
CA ILE A 130 -14.96 -10.99 -8.22
C ILE A 130 -14.73 -12.00 -7.10
#